data_AF-A0A419FTR9-F1
#
_entry.id   AF-A0A419FTR9-F1
#
_cell.length_a   1.000
_cell.length_b   1.000
_cell.length_c   1.000
_cell.angle_alpha   90.00
_cell.angle_beta   90.00
_cell.angle_gamma   90.00
#
_symmetry.space_group_name_H-M   'P 1'
#
loop_
_entity.id
_entity.type
_entity.pdbx_description
1 polymer ?
#
loop_
_entity_poly.entity_id
_entity_poly.type
_entity_poly.pdbx_seq_one_letter_code
_entity_poly.pdbx_strand_id
1 'polypeptide(L)'
;MVNQKIISNILKPLVISGVYKDETVALKGIVADYMQRRIETYVSVIKKMESKYGKDFVAVSKKIKKKATIEVEDDWMEWKAAIVMSQAWHQALKKLLNNAA
;
A
#
# COMPACT_ATOMS: atom_id res chain seq x y z
N MET A 1 16.92 0.59 19.07
CA MET A 1 16.07 -0.62 19.10
C MET A 1 14.75 -0.25 19.77
N VAL A 2 13.62 -0.44 19.09
CA VAL A 2 12.31 -0.35 19.77
C VAL A 2 12.26 -1.48 20.79
N ASN A 3 12.05 -1.13 22.06
CA ASN A 3 12.02 -2.09 23.15
C ASN A 3 10.74 -2.93 23.07
N GLN A 4 10.84 -4.26 23.04
CA GLN A 4 9.69 -5.20 23.03
C GLN A 4 8.66 -4.86 24.12
N LYS A 5 9.11 -4.36 25.27
CA LYS A 5 8.26 -3.91 26.36
C LYS A 5 7.36 -2.72 25.97
N ILE A 6 7.84 -1.81 25.13
CA ILE A 6 7.06 -0.67 24.64
C ILE A 6 5.94 -1.16 23.72
N ILE A 7 6.25 -2.06 22.78
CA ILE A 7 5.24 -2.62 21.86
C ILE A 7 4.17 -3.37 22.64
N SER A 8 4.55 -4.24 23.57
CA SER A 8 3.60 -4.96 24.43
C SER A 8 2.71 -3.99 25.21
N ASN A 9 3.27 -2.93 25.80
CA ASN A 9 2.48 -1.95 26.54
C ASN A 9 1.47 -1.19 25.67
N ILE A 10 1.77 -0.96 24.39
CA ILE A 10 0.84 -0.33 23.43
C ILE A 10 -0.27 -1.30 23.03
N LEU A 11 0.02 -2.59 22.92
CA LEU A 11 -0.94 -3.60 22.44
C LEU A 11 -1.85 -4.16 23.55
N LYS A 12 -1.36 -4.20 24.80
CA LYS A 12 -2.12 -4.73 25.96
C LYS A 12 -3.53 -4.17 26.10
N PRO A 13 -3.79 -2.86 25.98
CA PRO A 13 -5.16 -2.34 26.07
C PRO A 13 -6.11 -2.97 25.05
N LEU A 14 -5.62 -3.30 23.85
CA LEU A 14 -6.42 -3.93 22.79
C LEU A 14 -6.74 -5.40 23.08
N VAL A 15 -5.86 -6.08 23.83
CA VAL A 15 -6.10 -7.46 24.28
C VAL A 15 -7.03 -7.47 25.49
N ILE A 16 -6.78 -6.63 26.49
CA ILE A 16 -7.58 -6.54 27.71
C ILE A 16 -9.04 -6.14 27.40
N SER A 17 -9.24 -5.26 26.41
CA SER A 17 -10.58 -4.87 25.94
C SER A 17 -11.28 -5.93 25.08
N GLY A 18 -10.62 -7.05 24.78
CA GLY A 18 -11.18 -8.13 23.96
C GLY A 18 -11.23 -7.83 22.46
N VAL A 19 -10.63 -6.73 21.99
CA VAL A 19 -10.58 -6.38 20.56
C VAL A 19 -9.70 -7.38 19.79
N TYR A 20 -8.62 -7.84 20.41
CA TYR A 20 -7.75 -8.87 19.84
C TYR A 20 -7.48 -9.99 20.85
N LYS A 21 -7.29 -11.21 20.32
CA LYS A 21 -7.01 -12.42 21.12
C LYS A 21 -5.72 -12.31 21.93
N ASP A 22 -4.66 -11.80 21.31
CA ASP A 22 -3.34 -11.65 21.91
C ASP A 22 -2.54 -10.55 21.19
N GLU A 23 -1.39 -10.18 21.75
CA GLU A 23 -0.52 -9.13 21.22
C GLU A 23 0.00 -9.44 19.81
N THR A 24 0.23 -10.72 19.49
CA THR A 24 0.73 -11.12 18.16
C THR A 24 -0.35 -10.92 17.10
N VAL A 25 -1.58 -11.32 17.39
CA VAL A 25 -2.74 -11.09 16.51
C VAL A 25 -3.01 -9.59 16.37
N ALA A 26 -2.92 -8.82 17.46
CA ALA A 26 -3.08 -7.38 17.43
C ALA A 26 -2.04 -6.70 16.53
N LEU A 27 -0.76 -7.02 16.71
CA LEU A 27 0.31 -6.44 15.91
C LEU A 27 0.16 -6.80 14.42
N LYS A 28 -0.10 -8.08 14.11
CA LYS A 28 -0.32 -8.54 12.74
C LYS A 28 -1.51 -7.83 12.11
N GLY A 29 -2.63 -7.73 12.82
CA GLY A 29 -3.85 -7.06 12.35
C GLY A 29 -3.62 -5.60 12.03
N ILE A 30 -2.99 -4.85 12.94
CA ILE A 30 -2.69 -3.42 12.77
C ILE A 30 -1.76 -3.18 11.58
N VAL A 31 -0.69 -3.97 11.47
CA VAL A 31 0.26 -3.83 10.37
C VAL A 31 -0.40 -4.20 9.04
N ALA A 32 -1.18 -5.28 8.99
CA ALA A 32 -1.90 -5.69 7.79
C ALA A 32 -2.91 -4.63 7.34
N ASP A 33 -3.70 -4.08 8.26
CA ASP A 33 -4.66 -3.00 8.00
C ASP A 33 -3.96 -1.73 7.49
N TYR A 34 -2.83 -1.35 8.08
CA TYR A 34 -2.02 -0.24 7.55
C TYR A 34 -1.54 -0.50 6.11
N MET A 35 -0.99 -1.68 5.85
CA MET A 35 -0.54 -2.08 4.50
C MET A 35 -1.69 -2.04 3.49
N GLN A 36 -2.87 -2.53 3.87
CA GLN A 36 -4.07 -2.53 3.05
C GLN A 36 -4.52 -1.10 2.70
N ARG A 37 -4.55 -0.18 3.66
CA ARG A 37 -4.87 1.24 3.39
C ARG A 37 -3.87 1.90 2.44
N ARG A 38 -2.58 1.56 2.54
CA ARG A 38 -1.55 2.05 1.60
C ARG A 38 -1.81 1.53 0.18
N ILE A 39 -2.15 0.25 0.04
CA ILE A 39 -2.55 -0.35 -1.24
C ILE A 39 -3.73 0.43 -1.84
N GLU A 40 -4.80 0.63 -1.07
CA GLU A 40 -6.01 1.32 -1.52
C GLU A 40 -5.74 2.74 -1.99
N THR A 41 -4.84 3.45 -1.30
CA THR A 41 -4.41 4.79 -1.69
C THR A 41 -3.77 4.80 -3.08
N TYR A 42 -2.82 3.89 -3.34
CA TYR A 42 -2.17 3.82 -4.64
C TYR A 42 -3.09 3.30 -5.74
N VAL A 43 -3.98 2.34 -5.43
CA VAL A 43 -5.02 1.88 -6.35
C VAL A 43 -5.95 3.03 -6.74
N SER A 44 -6.30 3.91 -5.82
CA SER A 44 -7.10 5.11 -6.10
C SER A 44 -6.38 6.06 -7.07
N VAL A 45 -5.07 6.31 -6.87
CA VAL A 45 -4.26 7.11 -7.79
C VAL A 45 -4.22 6.48 -9.19
N ILE A 46 -4.00 5.16 -9.28
CA ILE A 46 -4.00 4.42 -10.55
C ILE A 46 -5.33 4.60 -11.28
N LYS A 47 -6.46 4.38 -10.59
CA LYS A 47 -7.81 4.53 -11.17
C LYS A 47 -8.09 5.97 -11.61
N LYS A 48 -7.65 6.96 -10.83
CA LYS A 48 -7.76 8.37 -11.20
C LYS A 48 -7.02 8.67 -12.51
N MET A 49 -5.82 8.12 -12.69
CA MET A 49 -5.04 8.28 -13.91
C MET A 49 -5.66 7.52 -15.09
N GLU A 50 -6.12 6.29 -14.90
CA GLU A 50 -6.87 5.53 -15.91
C GLU A 50 -8.11 6.30 -16.39
N SER A 51 -8.84 6.92 -15.46
CA SER A 51 -9.98 7.77 -15.78
C SER A 51 -9.58 9.06 -16.49
N LYS A 52 -8.48 9.71 -16.08
CA LYS A 52 -7.97 10.95 -16.72
C LYS A 52 -7.56 10.72 -18.17
N TYR A 53 -6.94 9.58 -18.46
CA TYR A 53 -6.40 9.26 -19.78
C TYR A 53 -7.29 8.34 -20.63
N GLY A 54 -8.34 7.76 -20.05
CA GLY A 54 -9.31 6.88 -20.69
C GLY A 54 -8.72 5.55 -21.19
N LYS A 55 -7.52 5.18 -20.73
CA LYS A 55 -6.76 3.99 -21.15
C LYS A 55 -5.91 3.50 -19.99
N ASP A 56 -5.41 2.28 -20.07
CA ASP A 56 -4.44 1.75 -19.11
C ASP A 56 -3.04 2.39 -19.25
N PHE A 57 -2.21 2.20 -18.21
CA PHE A 57 -0.87 2.75 -18.14
C PHE A 57 0.01 2.35 -19.33
N VAL A 58 -0.11 1.11 -19.81
CA VAL A 58 0.74 0.58 -20.90
C VAL A 58 0.39 1.27 -22.22
N ALA A 59 -0.90 1.44 -22.51
CA ALA A 59 -1.39 2.13 -23.69
C ALA A 59 -1.00 3.61 -23.69
N VAL A 60 -1.11 4.29 -22.54
CA VAL A 60 -0.67 5.68 -22.39
C VAL A 60 0.84 5.80 -22.57
N SER A 61 1.63 4.96 -21.89
CA SER A 61 3.10 4.92 -21.99
C SER A 61 3.58 4.80 -23.43
N LYS A 62 2.93 3.94 -24.23
CA LYS A 62 3.26 3.78 -25.66
C LYS A 62 2.91 5.03 -26.46
N LYS A 63 1.77 5.67 -26.19
CA LYS A 63 1.28 6.85 -26.90
C LYS A 63 2.15 8.09 -26.68
N ILE A 64 2.60 8.31 -25.45
CA ILE A 64 3.32 9.53 -25.05
C ILE A 64 4.82 9.48 -25.32
N LYS A 65 5.36 8.30 -25.64
CA LYS A 65 6.79 8.08 -25.86
C LYS A 65 7.35 9.07 -26.89
N LYS A 66 8.32 9.89 -26.46
CA LYS A 66 8.97 10.97 -27.25
C LYS A 66 8.00 12.08 -27.73
N LYS A 67 6.80 12.16 -27.17
CA LYS A 67 5.74 13.10 -27.55
C LYS A 67 5.04 13.75 -26.35
N ALA A 68 5.48 13.43 -25.12
CA ALA A 68 4.88 13.93 -23.89
C ALA A 68 5.22 15.41 -23.69
N THR A 69 4.24 16.19 -23.22
CA THR A 69 4.53 17.47 -22.57
C THR A 69 5.04 17.20 -21.15
N ILE A 70 5.57 18.24 -20.48
CA ILE A 70 6.08 18.11 -19.10
C ILE A 70 4.96 17.62 -18.17
N GLU A 71 3.75 18.19 -18.30
CA GLU A 71 2.61 17.82 -17.46
C GLU A 71 2.20 16.35 -17.64
N VAL A 72 2.27 15.84 -18.88
CA VAL A 72 1.97 14.44 -19.18
C VAL A 72 3.05 13.51 -18.63
N GLU A 73 4.32 13.94 -18.64
CA GLU A 73 5.42 13.17 -18.05
C GLU A 73 5.29 13.13 -16.51
N ASP A 74 4.93 14.25 -15.88
CA ASP A 74 4.70 14.32 -14.43
C ASP A 74 3.57 13.39 -13.99
N ASP A 75 2.43 13.44 -14.69
CA ASP A 75 1.32 12.49 -14.45
C ASP A 75 1.78 11.04 -14.65
N TRP A 76 2.57 10.77 -15.69
CA TRP A 76 3.06 9.43 -15.99
C TRP A 76 4.01 8.93 -14.89
N MET A 77 4.88 9.79 -14.36
CA MET A 77 5.78 9.48 -13.26
C MET A 77 4.99 9.18 -11.98
N GLU A 78 3.99 10.00 -11.63
CA GLU A 78 3.11 9.75 -10.48
C GLU A 78 2.39 8.41 -10.62
N TRP A 79 1.82 8.15 -11.80
CA TRP A 79 1.11 6.90 -12.07
C TRP A 79 2.03 5.68 -11.97
N LYS A 80 3.22 5.75 -12.57
CA LYS A 80 4.21 4.68 -12.50
C LYS A 80 4.63 4.42 -11.06
N ALA A 81 4.87 5.47 -10.28
CA ALA A 81 5.21 5.35 -8.87
C ALA A 81 4.09 4.67 -8.09
N ALA A 82 2.82 5.02 -8.34
CA ALA A 82 1.68 4.39 -7.70
C ALA A 82 1.58 2.88 -8.03
N ILE A 83 1.81 2.48 -9.28
CA ILE A 83 1.84 1.06 -9.68
C ILE A 83 2.93 0.31 -8.92
N VAL A 84 4.16 0.82 -8.95
CA VAL A 84 5.31 0.17 -8.28
C VAL A 84 5.09 0.07 -6.77
N MET A 85 4.62 1.14 -6.14
CA MET A 85 4.37 1.15 -4.70
C MET A 85 3.21 0.22 -4.32
N SER A 86 2.12 0.22 -5.09
CA SER A 86 1.01 -0.72 -4.89
C SER A 86 1.51 -2.17 -4.92
N GLN A 87 2.32 -2.53 -5.91
CA GLN A 87 2.89 -3.88 -6.02
C GLN A 87 3.80 -4.22 -4.82
N ALA A 88 4.66 -3.30 -4.39
CA ALA A 88 5.53 -3.50 -3.24
C ALA A 88 4.73 -3.74 -1.95
N TRP A 89 3.68 -2.94 -1.70
CA TRP A 89 2.80 -3.14 -0.54
C TRP A 89 2.03 -4.45 -0.59
N HIS A 90 1.51 -4.85 -1.77
CA HIS A 90 0.88 -6.16 -1.94
C HIS A 90 1.84 -7.31 -1.61
N GLN A 91 3.09 -7.24 -2.08
CA GLN A 91 4.09 -8.26 -1.78
C GLN A 91 4.44 -8.29 -0.29
N ALA A 92 4.56 -7.13 0.36
CA ALA A 92 4.80 -7.04 1.80
C ALA A 92 3.64 -7.66 2.60
N LEU A 93 2.39 -7.34 2.25
CA LEU A 93 1.20 -7.90 2.88
C LEU A 93 1.15 -9.42 2.70
N LYS A 94 1.40 -9.92 1.49
CA LYS A 94 1.46 -11.37 1.21
C LYS A 94 2.51 -12.06 2.10
N LYS A 95 3.70 -11.48 2.26
CA LYS A 95 4.74 -12.03 3.14
C LYS A 95 4.32 -12.02 4.61
N LEU A 96 3.68 -10.95 5.07
CA LEU A 96 3.17 -10.85 6.45
C LEU A 96 2.14 -11.95 6.74
N LEU A 97 1.21 -12.20 5.81
CA LEU A 97 0.17 -13.21 5.96
C LEU A 97 0.74 -14.64 5.87
N ASN A 98 1.73 -14.88 5.00
CA ASN A 98 2.34 -16.19 4.82
C ASN A 98 3.29 -16.57 5.97
N ASN A 99 4.00 -15.61 6.57
CA ASN A 99 4.86 -15.84 7.73
C ASN A 99 4.06 -16.01 9.04
N ALA A 100 2.73 -15.94 8.97
CA ALA A 100 1.84 -16.10 10.11
C ALA A 100 1.26 -17.53 10.25
N ALA A 101 1.63 -18.45 9.36
CA ALA A 101 1.30 -19.87 9.41
C ALA A 101 2.31 -20.68 10.21
#